data_AF-A0A177AT53-F1
#
_entry.id   AF-A0A177AT53-F1
#
_cell.length_a   1.000
_cell.length_b   1.000
_cell.length_c   1.000
_cell.angle_alpha   90.00
_cell.angle_beta   90.00
_cell.angle_gamma   90.00
#
_symmetry.space_group_name_H-M   'P 1'
#
loop_
_entity.id
_entity.type
_entity.pdbx_description
1 polymer ?
#
loop_
_entity_poly.entity_id
_entity_poly.type
_entity_poly.pdbx_seq_one_letter_code
_entity_poly.pdbx_strand_id
1 'polypeptide(L)'
;MIKEFEDNGYESGINLGGLSYDFRRNPNADFSRNLRKIVKMYYEVNKRKCTLIAYKYGGLMTLHSIASNKKYYETYVENIILISVPFGGQYSSIYEMETDAVLDSNIPSLLIYNGKKVLRDWESTLFSYLNHKHPEMNNVIYQKDTSSYTYVEFMKSLHPDIIEIIENNNLKYDKIFEYMSNNNQIKLACVTGKSTTFSTPGSVSVSSQVFSYNRIDGDGLTDIK
;
A
#
# COMPACT_ATOMS: atom_id res chain seq x y z
N MET A 1 -6.90 -7.72 -17.08
CA MET A 1 -7.65 -8.33 -15.97
C MET A 1 -9.14 -8.37 -16.25
N ILE A 2 -9.85 -7.23 -16.39
CA ILE A 2 -11.30 -7.22 -16.65
C ILE A 2 -11.68 -8.06 -17.88
N LYS A 3 -11.01 -7.82 -19.02
CA LYS A 3 -11.22 -8.61 -20.23
C LYS A 3 -11.07 -10.13 -20.01
N GLU A 4 -10.06 -10.55 -19.26
CA GLU A 4 -9.85 -11.97 -18.96
C GLU A 4 -11.04 -12.54 -18.17
N PHE A 5 -11.58 -11.80 -17.21
CA PHE A 5 -12.79 -12.22 -16.50
C PHE A 5 -14.00 -12.30 -17.44
N GLU A 6 -14.19 -11.29 -18.31
CA GLU A 6 -15.29 -11.26 -19.27
C GLU A 6 -15.22 -12.41 -20.28
N ASP A 7 -14.02 -12.69 -20.81
CA ASP A 7 -13.75 -13.82 -21.70
C ASP A 7 -14.02 -15.18 -21.01
N ASN A 8 -14.02 -15.21 -19.67
CA ASN A 8 -14.33 -16.39 -18.84
C ASN A 8 -15.74 -16.35 -18.21
N GLY A 9 -16.66 -15.54 -18.75
CA GLY A 9 -18.08 -15.57 -18.37
C GLY A 9 -18.46 -14.68 -17.19
N TYR A 10 -17.61 -13.74 -16.79
CA TYR A 10 -18.02 -12.66 -15.91
C TYR A 10 -18.66 -11.52 -16.70
N GLU A 11 -19.58 -10.79 -16.06
CA GLU A 11 -20.32 -9.69 -16.63
C GLU A 11 -20.16 -8.45 -15.74
N SER A 12 -19.59 -7.40 -16.33
CA SER A 12 -19.40 -6.09 -15.70
C SER A 12 -20.73 -5.52 -15.21
N GLY A 13 -20.78 -5.12 -13.94
CA GLY A 13 -21.98 -4.62 -13.27
C GLY A 13 -22.90 -5.69 -12.69
N ILE A 14 -22.68 -6.98 -12.99
CA ILE A 14 -23.49 -8.09 -12.47
C ILE A 14 -22.72 -8.91 -11.45
N ASN A 15 -21.65 -9.58 -11.90
CA ASN A 15 -20.78 -10.41 -11.05
C ASN A 15 -19.30 -9.95 -11.08
N LEU A 16 -19.00 -8.88 -11.83
CA LEU A 16 -17.72 -8.19 -11.88
C LEU A 16 -17.93 -6.70 -11.63
N GLY A 17 -17.04 -6.09 -10.84
CA GLY A 17 -17.15 -4.67 -10.48
C GLY A 17 -15.86 -4.12 -9.90
N GLY A 18 -15.75 -2.80 -9.93
CA GLY A 18 -14.65 -2.05 -9.33
C GLY A 18 -15.14 -1.09 -8.25
N LEU A 19 -14.31 -0.87 -7.24
CA LEU A 19 -14.50 0.21 -6.27
C LEU A 19 -13.41 1.26 -6.49
N SER A 20 -13.77 2.36 -7.13
CA SER A 20 -12.90 3.55 -7.21
C SER A 20 -12.90 4.30 -5.88
N TYR A 21 -11.79 4.94 -5.54
CA TYR A 21 -11.65 5.77 -4.35
C TYR A 21 -10.62 6.88 -4.57
N ASP A 22 -10.61 7.86 -3.68
CA ASP A 22 -9.55 8.88 -3.65
C ASP A 22 -8.26 8.25 -3.10
N PHE A 23 -7.36 7.89 -4.01
CA PHE A 23 -6.11 7.20 -3.67
C PHE A 23 -5.15 8.04 -2.85
N ARG A 24 -5.35 9.37 -2.76
CA ARG A 24 -4.50 10.29 -2.00
C ARG A 24 -4.76 10.22 -0.49
N ARG A 25 -5.88 9.60 -0.08
CA ARG A 25 -6.34 9.58 1.31
C ARG A 25 -5.93 8.30 2.03
N ASN A 26 -5.76 8.40 3.34
CA ASN A 26 -5.62 7.26 4.24
C ASN A 26 -6.87 6.39 4.28
N PRO A 27 -6.75 5.15 4.80
CA PRO A 27 -7.91 4.33 5.14
C PRO A 27 -8.90 5.11 6.01
N ASN A 28 -10.10 5.33 5.45
CA ASN A 28 -11.11 6.20 6.04
C ASN A 28 -12.50 5.57 6.04
N ALA A 29 -13.45 6.26 6.69
CA ALA A 29 -14.83 5.80 6.83
C ALA A 29 -15.59 5.75 5.50
N ASP A 30 -15.26 6.62 4.55
CA ASP A 30 -15.93 6.70 3.25
C ASP A 30 -15.61 5.49 2.37
N PHE A 31 -14.32 5.16 2.23
CA PHE A 31 -13.90 3.93 1.55
C PHE A 31 -14.57 2.71 2.20
N SER A 32 -14.54 2.63 3.54
CA SER A 32 -15.12 1.51 4.26
C SER A 32 -16.64 1.40 4.06
N ARG A 33 -17.36 2.53 4.07
CA ARG A 33 -18.80 2.57 3.82
C ARG A 33 -19.12 2.11 2.40
N ASN A 34 -18.35 2.56 1.42
CA ASN A 34 -18.57 2.21 0.01
C ASN A 34 -18.23 0.74 -0.26
N LEU A 35 -17.15 0.22 0.32
CA LEU A 35 -16.80 -1.20 0.24
C LEU A 35 -17.89 -2.08 0.87
N ARG A 36 -18.41 -1.72 2.05
CA ARG A 36 -19.54 -2.46 2.65
C ARG A 36 -20.77 -2.47 1.74
N LYS A 37 -21.13 -1.32 1.17
CA LYS A 37 -22.28 -1.21 0.25
C LYS A 37 -22.11 -2.11 -0.97
N ILE A 38 -20.94 -2.06 -1.63
CA ILE A 38 -20.72 -2.79 -2.88
C ILE A 38 -20.70 -4.31 -2.64
N VAL A 39 -20.02 -4.81 -1.59
CA VAL A 39 -20.01 -6.26 -1.32
C VAL A 39 -21.38 -6.80 -0.96
N LYS A 40 -22.19 -6.04 -0.22
CA LYS A 40 -23.57 -6.40 0.09
C LYS A 40 -24.41 -6.44 -1.18
N MET A 41 -24.32 -5.42 -2.03
CA MET A 41 -25.06 -5.36 -3.29
C MET A 41 -24.74 -6.56 -4.20
N TYR A 42 -23.46 -6.87 -4.42
CA TYR A 42 -23.06 -8.02 -5.25
C TYR A 42 -23.49 -9.35 -4.62
N TYR A 43 -23.45 -9.48 -3.30
CA TYR A 43 -23.99 -10.65 -2.61
C TYR A 43 -25.51 -10.77 -2.80
N GLU A 44 -26.26 -9.68 -2.72
CA GLU A 44 -27.71 -9.68 -2.88
C GLU A 44 -28.14 -10.03 -4.30
N VAL A 45 -27.40 -9.58 -5.32
CA VAL A 45 -27.66 -9.91 -6.73
C VAL A 45 -27.29 -11.36 -7.04
N ASN A 46 -26.10 -11.81 -6.63
CA ASN A 46 -25.54 -13.10 -7.05
C ASN A 46 -25.82 -14.25 -6.06
N LYS A 47 -26.33 -13.94 -4.86
CA LYS A 47 -26.55 -14.87 -3.75
C LYS A 47 -25.30 -15.69 -3.38
N ARG A 48 -24.12 -15.12 -3.61
CA ARG A 48 -22.80 -15.72 -3.36
C ARG A 48 -21.89 -14.69 -2.70
N LYS A 49 -21.03 -15.17 -1.81
CA LYS A 49 -19.99 -14.33 -1.20
C LYS A 49 -19.02 -13.82 -2.28
N CYS A 50 -18.58 -12.58 -2.10
CA CYS A 50 -17.67 -11.92 -3.01
C CYS A 50 -16.23 -12.43 -2.82
N THR A 51 -15.48 -12.43 -3.91
CA THR A 51 -14.01 -12.45 -3.87
C THR A 51 -13.52 -11.04 -4.12
N LEU A 52 -12.70 -10.50 -3.22
CA LEU A 52 -12.09 -9.19 -3.39
C LEU A 52 -10.71 -9.34 -3.99
N ILE A 53 -10.41 -8.56 -5.03
CA ILE A 53 -9.07 -8.47 -5.60
C ILE A 53 -8.59 -7.04 -5.38
N ALA A 54 -7.48 -6.89 -4.66
CA ALA A 54 -6.95 -5.59 -4.29
C ALA A 54 -5.47 -5.51 -4.66
N TYR A 55 -5.08 -4.38 -5.26
CA TYR A 55 -3.73 -4.14 -5.76
C TYR A 55 -3.05 -3.03 -4.97
N LYS A 56 -1.77 -3.23 -4.62
CA LYS A 56 -0.92 -2.26 -3.91
C LYS A 56 -1.62 -1.62 -2.71
N TYR A 57 -1.68 -0.29 -2.68
CA TYR A 57 -2.29 0.50 -1.63
C TYR A 57 -3.78 0.17 -1.41
N GLY A 58 -4.49 -0.22 -2.46
CA GLY A 58 -5.88 -0.69 -2.36
C GLY A 58 -6.03 -1.93 -1.47
N GLY A 59 -4.98 -2.76 -1.37
CA GLY A 59 -4.91 -3.88 -0.44
C GLY A 59 -4.93 -3.43 1.02
N LEU A 60 -4.12 -2.44 1.37
CA LEU A 60 -4.09 -1.86 2.73
C LEU A 60 -5.43 -1.20 3.09
N MET A 61 -6.02 -0.45 2.15
CA MET A 61 -7.36 0.14 2.30
C MET A 61 -8.42 -0.93 2.59
N THR A 62 -8.41 -2.01 1.80
CA THR A 62 -9.34 -3.13 1.90
C THR A 62 -9.18 -3.86 3.23
N LEU A 63 -7.96 -4.22 3.60
CA LEU A 63 -7.66 -4.91 4.85
C LEU A 63 -8.01 -4.07 6.07
N HIS A 64 -7.68 -2.77 6.08
CA HIS A 64 -8.06 -1.90 7.20
C HIS A 64 -9.58 -1.82 7.38
N SER A 65 -10.33 -1.74 6.27
CA SER A 65 -11.80 -1.72 6.33
C SER A 65 -12.36 -3.02 6.92
N ILE A 66 -11.80 -4.15 6.49
CA ILE A 66 -12.21 -5.49 6.95
C ILE A 66 -11.84 -5.71 8.41
N ALA A 67 -10.60 -5.40 8.80
CA ALA A 67 -10.16 -5.47 10.19
C ALA A 67 -11.10 -4.67 11.11
N SER A 68 -11.53 -3.49 10.66
CA SER A 68 -12.45 -2.63 11.41
C SER A 68 -13.90 -3.15 11.49
N ASN A 69 -14.32 -4.08 10.62
CA ASN A 69 -15.70 -4.57 10.54
C ASN A 69 -15.77 -6.07 10.23
N LYS A 70 -14.89 -6.88 10.83
CA LYS A 70 -14.67 -8.29 10.48
C LYS A 70 -15.96 -9.09 10.29
N LYS A 71 -16.82 -9.11 11.31
CA LYS A 71 -18.09 -9.87 11.32
C LYS A 71 -19.02 -9.52 10.16
N TYR A 72 -19.04 -8.25 9.76
CA TYR A 72 -19.82 -7.81 8.60
C TYR A 72 -19.28 -8.47 7.33
N TYR A 73 -17.97 -8.35 7.09
CA TYR A 73 -17.35 -8.89 5.88
C TYR A 73 -17.36 -10.41 5.82
N GLU A 74 -17.27 -11.11 6.96
CA GLU A 74 -17.40 -12.58 7.01
C GLU A 74 -18.76 -13.07 6.48
N THR A 75 -19.79 -12.22 6.50
CA THR A 75 -21.10 -12.52 5.92
C THR A 75 -21.08 -12.47 4.38
N TYR A 76 -20.35 -11.51 3.81
CA TYR A 76 -20.45 -11.16 2.38
C TYR A 76 -19.22 -11.49 1.55
N VAL A 77 -18.08 -11.81 2.16
CA VAL A 77 -16.78 -12.02 1.51
C VAL A 77 -16.25 -13.40 1.86
N GLU A 78 -15.74 -14.11 0.86
CA GLU A 78 -15.15 -15.45 1.02
C GLU A 78 -13.63 -15.42 0.88
N ASN A 79 -13.12 -14.69 -0.11
CA ASN A 79 -11.69 -14.65 -0.43
C ASN A 79 -11.24 -13.20 -0.63
N ILE A 80 -9.98 -12.94 -0.30
CA ILE A 80 -9.28 -11.71 -0.65
C ILE A 80 -7.96 -12.09 -1.32
N ILE A 81 -7.76 -11.60 -2.53
CA ILE A 81 -6.54 -11.74 -3.30
C ILE A 81 -5.83 -10.39 -3.26
N LEU A 82 -4.65 -10.39 -2.65
CA LEU A 82 -3.81 -9.23 -2.42
C LEU A 82 -2.63 -9.28 -3.39
N ILE A 83 -2.52 -8.30 -4.28
CA ILE A 83 -1.50 -8.25 -5.32
C ILE A 83 -0.54 -7.09 -5.02
N SER A 84 0.74 -7.38 -4.82
CA SER A 84 1.81 -6.38 -4.61
C SER A 84 1.55 -5.40 -3.45
N VAL A 85 0.94 -5.87 -2.35
CA VAL A 85 0.57 -5.01 -1.22
C VAL A 85 1.79 -4.71 -0.33
N PRO A 86 2.15 -3.43 -0.10
CA PRO A 86 3.33 -3.07 0.69
C PRO A 86 3.04 -3.11 2.20
N PHE A 87 3.06 -4.31 2.79
CA PHE A 87 2.72 -4.51 4.21
C PHE A 87 3.71 -3.82 5.17
N GLY A 88 5.00 -3.84 4.86
CA GLY A 88 6.05 -3.16 5.60
C GLY A 88 6.26 -1.69 5.20
N GLY A 89 5.45 -1.18 4.27
CA GLY A 89 5.75 0.05 3.53
C GLY A 89 6.63 -0.26 2.32
N GLN A 90 7.19 0.79 1.71
CA GLN A 90 8.05 0.64 0.52
C GLN A 90 9.17 1.69 0.53
N TYR A 91 10.39 1.29 0.19
CA TYR A 91 11.54 2.21 0.07
C TYR A 91 11.35 3.27 -1.02
N SER A 92 10.56 2.98 -2.05
CA SER A 92 10.17 3.93 -3.10
C SER A 92 9.53 5.20 -2.52
N SER A 93 8.72 5.07 -1.46
CA SER A 93 8.10 6.24 -0.80
C SER A 93 9.13 7.16 -0.15
N ILE A 94 10.17 6.61 0.49
CA ILE A 94 11.29 7.38 1.06
C ILE A 94 12.05 8.09 -0.06
N TYR A 95 12.32 7.37 -1.16
CA TYR A 95 13.01 7.93 -2.31
C TYR A 95 12.24 9.13 -2.88
N GLU A 96 10.94 8.98 -3.12
CA GLU A 96 10.11 10.02 -3.71
C GLU A 96 9.97 11.24 -2.78
N MET A 97 9.82 11.00 -1.46
CA MET A 97 9.73 12.09 -0.49
C MET A 97 11.05 12.80 -0.24
N GLU A 98 12.21 12.18 -0.48
CA GLU A 98 13.49 12.82 -0.23
C GLU A 98 14.13 13.46 -1.46
N THR A 99 13.77 13.02 -2.68
CA THR A 99 14.52 13.37 -3.90
C THR A 99 13.75 14.19 -4.93
N ASP A 100 12.49 14.57 -4.66
CA ASP A 100 11.56 15.19 -5.63
C ASP A 100 11.25 14.31 -6.87
N ALA A 101 11.88 13.14 -6.98
CA ALA A 101 11.63 12.19 -8.02
C ALA A 101 10.27 11.51 -7.81
N VAL A 102 9.66 11.11 -8.93
CA VAL A 102 8.45 10.30 -8.93
C VAL A 102 8.78 9.02 -9.69
N LEU A 103 8.69 7.87 -9.01
CA LEU A 103 8.99 6.58 -9.61
C LEU A 103 7.76 5.98 -10.30
N ASP A 104 6.55 6.40 -9.92
CA ASP A 104 5.33 5.99 -10.59
C ASP A 104 5.12 6.76 -11.92
N SER A 105 5.29 6.04 -13.03
CA SER A 105 5.07 6.53 -14.39
C SER A 105 3.66 7.07 -14.67
N ASN A 106 2.67 6.77 -13.81
CA ASN A 106 1.30 7.24 -13.96
C ASN A 106 1.08 8.66 -13.42
N ILE A 107 2.05 9.23 -12.69
CA ILE A 107 1.95 10.61 -12.23
C ILE A 107 2.31 11.54 -13.40
N PRO A 108 1.44 12.50 -13.77
CA PRO A 108 1.70 13.45 -14.84
C PRO A 108 3.04 14.15 -14.67
N SER A 109 3.84 14.23 -15.75
CA SER A 109 5.18 14.80 -15.73
C SER A 109 5.24 16.27 -15.26
N LEU A 110 4.15 17.01 -15.39
CA LEU A 110 4.01 18.37 -14.86
C LEU A 110 4.05 18.46 -13.33
N LEU A 111 3.72 17.38 -12.61
CA LEU A 111 3.82 17.33 -11.15
C LEU A 111 5.24 17.05 -10.64
N ILE A 112 6.19 16.78 -11.54
CA ILE A 112 7.61 16.50 -11.19
C ILE A 112 8.30 17.77 -10.69
N TYR A 113 7.93 18.95 -11.21
CA TYR A 113 8.38 20.23 -10.64
C TYR A 113 7.60 20.49 -9.34
N ASN A 114 8.22 20.18 -8.19
CA ASN A 114 7.65 20.14 -6.82
C ASN A 114 7.03 18.81 -6.38
N GLY A 115 7.49 17.67 -6.92
CA GLY A 115 7.02 16.33 -6.55
C GLY A 115 6.98 16.11 -5.03
N LYS A 116 8.04 16.51 -4.30
CA LYS A 116 8.11 16.37 -2.83
C LYS A 116 7.00 17.12 -2.12
N LYS A 117 6.64 18.31 -2.59
CA LYS A 117 5.57 19.12 -1.97
C LYS A 117 4.21 18.46 -2.17
N VAL A 118 3.91 18.03 -3.39
CA VAL A 118 2.63 17.37 -3.73
C VAL A 118 2.50 16.02 -3.02
N LEU A 119 3.56 15.22 -3.03
CA LEU A 119 3.54 13.87 -2.44
C LEU A 119 3.44 13.91 -0.91
N ARG A 120 3.97 14.95 -0.25
CA ARG A 120 3.78 15.18 1.18
C ARG A 120 2.34 15.49 1.57
N ASP A 121 1.57 16.11 0.67
CA ASP A 121 0.16 16.40 0.89
C ASP A 121 -0.73 15.15 0.70
N TRP A 122 -0.20 14.10 0.06
CA TRP A 122 -0.91 12.84 -0.13
C TRP A 122 -0.69 11.93 1.08
N GLU A 123 -1.75 11.76 1.86
CA GLU A 123 -1.76 10.89 3.03
C GLU A 123 -1.31 9.46 2.68
N SER A 124 -1.65 8.96 1.48
CA SER A 124 -1.25 7.65 0.99
C SER A 124 0.25 7.44 0.83
N THR A 125 1.00 8.51 0.52
CA THR A 125 2.47 8.46 0.42
C THR A 125 3.05 8.21 1.80
N LEU A 126 2.59 8.96 2.80
CA LEU A 126 2.97 8.82 4.20
C LEU A 126 2.45 7.53 4.83
N PHE A 127 1.33 6.98 4.32
CA PHE A 127 0.87 5.65 4.71
C PHE A 127 1.79 4.56 4.19
N SER A 128 2.29 4.71 2.96
CA SER A 128 3.15 3.72 2.31
C SER A 128 4.62 3.85 2.73
N TYR A 129 4.95 4.80 3.61
CA TYR A 129 6.26 4.85 4.26
C TYR A 129 6.59 3.54 4.93
N LEU A 130 7.90 3.25 5.03
CA LEU A 130 8.35 2.16 5.88
C LEU A 130 7.69 2.31 7.25
N ASN A 131 7.21 1.20 7.79
CA ASN A 131 6.50 1.19 9.05
C ASN A 131 7.17 0.24 10.03
N HIS A 132 6.71 0.28 11.28
CA HIS A 132 7.34 -0.47 12.37
C HIS A 132 7.24 -2.01 12.27
N LYS A 133 6.50 -2.54 11.28
CA LYS A 133 6.43 -3.97 10.95
C LYS A 133 7.43 -4.39 9.87
N HIS A 134 8.15 -3.45 9.26
CA HIS A 134 9.16 -3.79 8.26
C HIS A 134 10.25 -4.68 8.90
N PRO A 135 10.71 -5.75 8.24
CA PRO A 135 11.63 -6.71 8.86
C PRO A 135 13.06 -6.18 9.00
N GLU A 136 13.44 -5.13 8.26
CA GLU A 136 14.81 -4.61 8.21
C GLU A 136 15.02 -3.30 8.97
N MET A 137 14.29 -3.09 10.07
CA MET A 137 14.30 -1.84 10.84
C MET A 137 15.67 -1.44 11.39
N ASN A 138 16.56 -2.42 11.60
CA ASN A 138 17.91 -2.19 12.11
C ASN A 138 18.96 -1.97 11.01
N ASN A 139 18.58 -2.16 9.73
CA ASN A 139 19.47 -1.92 8.61
C ASN A 139 19.53 -0.43 8.28
N VAL A 140 20.60 0.01 7.63
CA VAL A 140 20.69 1.36 7.07
C VAL A 140 19.71 1.45 5.89
N ILE A 141 18.67 2.27 6.05
CA ILE A 141 17.63 2.47 5.03
C ILE A 141 17.81 3.77 4.24
N TYR A 142 18.49 4.74 4.84
CA TYR A 142 18.67 6.08 4.29
C TYR A 142 20.08 6.59 4.57
N GLN A 143 20.68 7.23 3.58
CA GLN A 143 21.98 7.89 3.70
C GLN A 143 21.88 9.31 3.15
N LYS A 144 22.42 10.26 3.90
CA LYS A 144 22.51 11.66 3.49
C LYS A 144 23.93 12.16 3.67
N ASP A 145 24.58 12.52 2.57
CA ASP A 145 25.99 12.91 2.52
C ASP A 145 26.88 11.84 3.21
N THR A 146 27.50 12.16 4.34
CA THR A 146 28.35 11.22 5.11
C THR A 146 27.59 10.48 6.23
N SER A 147 26.32 10.81 6.46
CA SER A 147 25.51 10.24 7.53
C SER A 147 24.68 9.06 7.03
N SER A 148 24.66 7.98 7.81
CA SER A 148 23.82 6.80 7.58
C SER A 148 22.77 6.68 8.67
N TYR A 149 21.55 6.32 8.30
CA TYR A 149 20.41 6.24 9.18
C TYR A 149 19.76 4.86 9.07
N THR A 150 19.64 4.18 10.21
CA THR A 150 18.69 3.09 10.39
C THR A 150 17.25 3.61 10.33
N TYR A 151 16.24 2.73 10.32
CA TYR A 151 14.85 3.19 10.36
C TYR A 151 14.57 4.07 11.56
N VAL A 152 14.98 3.64 12.76
CA VAL A 152 14.71 4.37 14.00
C VAL A 152 15.36 5.75 14.00
N GLU A 153 16.59 5.85 13.49
CA GLU A 153 17.31 7.12 13.37
C GLU A 153 16.70 8.02 12.30
N PHE A 154 16.32 7.45 11.16
CA PHE A 154 15.68 8.18 10.07
C PHE A 154 14.35 8.78 10.54
N MET A 155 13.50 7.99 11.20
CA MET A 155 12.22 8.45 11.76
C MET A 155 12.38 9.61 12.73
N LYS A 156 13.39 9.57 13.61
CA LYS A 156 13.70 10.67 14.54
C LYS A 156 14.20 11.93 13.86
N SER A 157 14.69 11.83 12.63
CA SER A 157 15.19 12.97 11.85
C SER A 157 14.09 13.72 11.07
N LEU A 158 12.88 13.14 11.00
CA LEU A 158 11.76 13.74 10.27
C LEU A 158 11.15 14.92 11.05
N HIS A 159 10.37 15.74 10.34
CA HIS A 159 9.59 16.82 10.96
C HIS A 159 8.56 16.26 11.95
N PRO A 160 8.31 16.90 13.11
CA PRO A 160 7.35 16.41 14.11
C PRO A 160 5.96 16.06 13.56
N ASP A 161 5.40 16.90 12.70
CA ASP A 161 4.08 16.63 12.07
C ASP A 161 4.08 15.34 11.23
N ILE A 162 5.19 15.03 10.56
CA ILE A 162 5.32 13.79 9.77
C ILE A 162 5.40 12.58 10.70
N ILE A 163 6.14 12.71 11.81
CA ILE A 163 6.25 11.66 12.83
C ILE A 163 4.87 11.33 13.39
N GLU A 164 4.08 12.35 13.78
CA GLU A 164 2.72 12.16 14.30
C GLU A 164 1.82 11.43 13.29
N ILE A 165 1.89 11.79 12.01
CA ILE A 165 1.11 11.11 10.96
C ILE A 165 1.52 9.64 10.82
N ILE A 166 2.83 9.36 10.81
CA ILE A 166 3.34 7.98 10.67
C ILE A 166 2.98 7.14 11.90
N GLU A 167 3.07 7.69 13.11
CA GLU A 167 2.62 7.02 14.33
C GLU A 167 1.12 6.69 14.30
N ASN A 168 0.29 7.63 13.84
CA ASN A 168 -1.14 7.39 13.63
C ASN A 168 -1.42 6.36 12.52
N ASN A 169 -0.52 6.19 11.56
CA ASN A 169 -0.60 5.16 10.53
C ASN A 169 -0.17 3.78 11.07
N ASN A 170 0.82 3.73 11.96
CA ASN A 170 1.26 2.50 12.62
C ASN A 170 0.09 1.81 13.36
N LEU A 171 -0.78 2.58 14.02
CA LEU A 171 -2.00 2.03 14.64
C LEU A 171 -2.96 1.36 13.64
N LYS A 172 -3.00 1.84 12.39
CA LYS A 172 -3.82 1.22 11.33
C LYS A 172 -3.16 -0.06 10.82
N TYR A 173 -1.82 -0.06 10.69
CA TYR A 173 -1.05 -1.26 10.37
C TYR A 173 -1.22 -2.33 11.45
N ASP A 174 -1.16 -1.98 12.73
CA ASP A 174 -1.37 -2.93 13.83
C ASP A 174 -2.70 -3.68 13.69
N LYS A 175 -3.79 -2.96 13.40
CA LYS A 175 -5.10 -3.57 13.14
C LYS A 175 -5.09 -4.50 11.93
N ILE A 176 -4.39 -4.14 10.85
CA ILE A 176 -4.25 -4.99 9.66
C ILE A 176 -3.51 -6.28 10.02
N PHE A 177 -2.36 -6.18 10.69
CA PHE A 177 -1.54 -7.33 11.05
C PHE A 177 -2.20 -8.21 12.10
N GLU A 178 -2.92 -7.63 13.07
CA GLU A 178 -3.75 -8.36 14.03
C GLU A 178 -4.83 -9.15 13.29
N TYR A 179 -5.54 -8.52 12.36
CA TYR A 179 -6.50 -9.22 11.52
C TYR A 179 -5.82 -10.37 10.78
N MET A 180 -4.72 -10.14 10.06
CA MET A 180 -4.04 -11.17 9.28
C MET A 180 -3.49 -12.33 10.11
N SER A 181 -3.08 -12.08 11.35
CA SER A 181 -2.52 -13.10 12.25
C SER A 181 -3.60 -13.98 12.91
N ASN A 182 -4.84 -13.49 12.97
CA ASN A 182 -5.95 -14.22 13.54
C ASN A 182 -6.49 -15.29 12.58
N ASN A 183 -7.04 -16.37 13.13
CA ASN A 183 -7.80 -17.32 12.32
C ASN A 183 -9.09 -16.65 11.83
N ASN A 184 -9.16 -16.37 10.52
CA ASN A 184 -10.29 -15.68 9.90
C ASN A 184 -11.07 -16.64 9.02
N GLN A 185 -12.38 -16.45 8.94
CA GLN A 185 -13.22 -17.20 8.02
C GLN A 185 -12.93 -16.83 6.54
N ILE A 186 -12.48 -15.60 6.30
CA ILE A 186 -12.13 -15.10 4.96
C ILE A 186 -10.73 -15.59 4.60
N LYS A 187 -10.60 -16.27 3.46
CA LYS A 187 -9.32 -16.77 2.97
C LYS A 187 -8.49 -15.63 2.36
N LEU A 188 -7.22 -15.58 2.70
CA LEU A 188 -6.27 -14.61 2.16
C LEU A 188 -5.31 -15.31 1.20
N ALA A 189 -5.13 -14.74 0.01
CA ALA A 189 -4.08 -15.11 -0.92
C ALA A 189 -3.23 -13.87 -1.22
N CYS A 190 -1.91 -13.97 -1.03
CA CYS A 190 -0.98 -12.89 -1.34
C CYS A 190 -0.15 -13.28 -2.57
N VAL A 191 -0.09 -12.37 -3.54
CA VAL A 191 0.70 -12.51 -4.76
C VAL A 191 1.64 -11.33 -4.83
N THR A 192 2.95 -11.59 -4.82
CA THR A 192 3.97 -10.56 -4.99
C THR A 192 4.93 -10.96 -6.10
N GLY A 193 5.41 -9.97 -6.84
CA GLY A 193 6.45 -10.18 -7.84
C GLY A 193 7.78 -10.45 -7.15
N LYS A 194 8.45 -11.54 -7.55
CA LYS A 194 9.86 -11.76 -7.21
C LYS A 194 10.66 -11.63 -8.49
N SER A 195 11.32 -10.49 -8.67
CA SER A 195 12.28 -10.34 -9.75
C SER A 195 13.50 -9.55 -9.33
N THR A 196 14.65 -9.97 -9.87
CA THR A 196 15.90 -9.18 -9.90
C THR A 196 15.98 -8.29 -11.14
N THR A 197 15.08 -8.48 -12.13
CA THR A 197 15.06 -7.70 -13.37
C THR A 197 14.45 -6.31 -13.17
N PHE A 198 13.60 -6.13 -12.17
CA PHE A 198 13.03 -4.84 -11.82
C PHE A 198 13.86 -4.16 -10.74
N SER A 199 14.10 -2.85 -10.92
CA SER A 199 14.91 -2.03 -10.02
C SER A 199 14.08 -1.60 -8.81
N THR A 200 13.84 -2.51 -7.86
CA THR A 200 13.13 -2.18 -6.60
C THR A 200 14.09 -1.48 -5.63
N PRO A 201 13.76 -0.29 -5.11
CA PRO A 201 14.60 0.37 -4.11
C PRO A 201 14.67 -0.43 -2.80
N GLY A 202 15.86 -0.52 -2.20
CA GLY A 202 16.09 -1.18 -0.91
C GLY A 202 16.90 -0.37 0.11
N SER A 203 17.51 0.73 -0.31
CA SER A 203 18.01 1.80 0.57
C SER A 203 18.18 3.05 -0.28
N VAL A 204 18.00 4.23 0.29
CA VAL A 204 18.05 5.51 -0.45
C VAL A 204 19.29 6.29 -0.03
N SER A 205 20.08 6.76 -1.01
CA SER A 205 21.25 7.59 -0.77
C SER A 205 21.11 8.93 -1.48
N VAL A 206 21.29 10.00 -0.72
CA VAL A 206 21.19 11.39 -1.19
C VAL A 206 22.49 12.11 -0.89
N SER A 207 23.16 12.60 -1.92
CA SER A 207 24.24 13.58 -1.80
C SER A 207 23.84 14.88 -2.50
N SER A 208 24.52 15.98 -2.19
CA SER A 208 24.24 17.34 -2.67
C SER A 208 23.89 17.51 -4.17
N GLN A 209 24.20 16.54 -5.04
CA GLN A 209 23.81 16.54 -6.46
C GLN A 209 23.40 15.16 -7.03
N VAL A 210 23.44 14.08 -6.24
CA VAL A 210 23.20 12.72 -6.74
C VAL A 210 22.23 11.97 -5.84
N PHE A 211 21.19 11.43 -6.45
CA PHE A 211 20.23 10.53 -5.83
C PHE A 211 20.44 9.13 -6.37
N SER A 212 20.57 8.15 -5.48
CA SER A 212 20.68 6.74 -5.87
C SER A 212 19.97 5.86 -4.85
N TYR A 213 19.75 4.61 -5.24
CA TYR A 213 19.26 3.59 -4.33
C TYR A 213 19.88 2.24 -4.66
N ASN A 214 20.04 1.40 -3.64
CA ASN A 214 20.43 0.01 -3.84
C ASN A 214 19.22 -0.79 -4.31
N ARG A 215 19.45 -1.78 -5.17
CA ARG A 215 18.40 -2.64 -5.73
C ARG A 215 18.22 -3.89 -4.87
N ILE A 216 16.97 -4.25 -4.62
CA ILE A 216 16.59 -5.49 -3.93
C ILE A 216 15.54 -6.27 -4.73
N ASP A 217 15.33 -7.53 -4.35
CA ASP A 217 14.28 -8.38 -4.93
C ASP A 217 12.90 -7.76 -4.67
N GLY A 218 12.11 -7.62 -5.73
CA GLY A 218 10.73 -7.13 -5.64
C GLY A 218 10.06 -7.04 -7.00
N ASP A 219 9.03 -6.21 -7.08
CA ASP A 219 8.26 -5.98 -8.31
C ASP A 219 8.60 -4.67 -9.04
N GLY A 220 9.66 -3.99 -8.60
CA GLY A 220 10.10 -2.69 -9.10
C GLY A 220 9.65 -1.51 -8.25
N LEU A 221 8.68 -1.70 -7.34
CA LEU A 221 8.20 -0.64 -6.43
C LEU A 221 8.04 -1.12 -4.99
N THR A 222 7.49 -2.32 -4.82
CA THR A 222 7.30 -2.99 -3.54
C THR A 222 8.35 -4.08 -3.40
N ASP A 223 8.99 -4.15 -2.24
CA ASP A 223 9.93 -5.22 -1.93
C ASP A 223 9.21 -6.51 -1.53
N ILE A 224 9.94 -7.62 -1.55
CA ILE A 224 9.36 -8.94 -1.26
C ILE A 224 9.07 -9.17 0.24
N LYS A 225 9.57 -8.30 1.12
CA LYS A 225 9.70 -8.57 2.55
C LYS A 225 8.57 -8.01 3.41
#